data_AF-S7MNT2-F1
#
_entry.id   AF-S7MNT2-F1
#
_cell.length_a   1.000
_cell.length_b   1.000
_cell.length_c   1.000
_cell.angle_alpha   90.00
_cell.angle_beta   90.00
_cell.angle_gamma   90.00
#
_symmetry.space_group_name_H-M   'P 1'
#
loop_
_entity.id
_entity.type
_entity.pdbx_description
1 polymer ?
#
loop_
_entity_poly.entity_id
_entity_poly.type
_entity_poly.pdbx_seq_one_letter_code
_entity_poly.pdbx_strand_id
1 'polypeptide(L)'
;MFVINEPQNLQILYESLEKSIPESYKVYGALFHIKNKNPFNLEVLVDAWPDYQIVITRPKKEEMKDDLDHYTNTYHIFTKTFDNLEEVLASPQVINWEQAFQIQGCQENLGEAIRKVSASKSVQMDYTKTNLFTFDISEKFKTSSDGNVNLMELTKMLNMDEASKPTEQQPLQPLPVWPYLTPQALQPAGPTLPHSLDPWTLQPAGPALPRSLGPAAAAASPALPPSPTLEAVVAAADQALPQRRREEAPATRPHAAWATSPCQDKVPAKMFQLQGPQLLQMLEKSLRKFLPESLKEMTDDFDHYTNTYQIYSKDPKNCQEFLGTSDVINWKQHLQIQSSQSSLDEKIHNLAAIKQVKVKQSQCILYMMPKTARRLLPSLPEANNLTLKTGKPKFINEELFKLSSLDVTHATLVDKFWHFGGNERSQRFIKRCIQTFPSFCLLGPEGTPVCWNLMDQTGEIRMGATLPEYRGQGLISHMLFATTQALDKLGFPVYNHTDKANNIIQKASHNLHHVRLPCDWNQWQCVPL
;
A
#
# COMPACT_ATOMS: atom_id res chain seq x y z
N MET A 1 -41.11 -12.57 -4.57
CA MET A 1 -40.11 -11.79 -3.81
C MET A 1 -40.73 -10.46 -3.43
N PHE A 2 -40.53 -10.02 -2.19
CA PHE A 2 -40.93 -8.73 -1.64
C PHE A 2 -39.72 -7.80 -1.61
N VAL A 3 -39.91 -6.53 -1.97
CA VAL A 3 -38.86 -5.51 -1.79
C VAL A 3 -38.95 -4.96 -0.38
N ILE A 4 -37.85 -4.99 0.36
CA ILE A 4 -37.75 -4.38 1.68
C ILE A 4 -37.06 -3.04 1.57
N ASN A 5 -37.72 -2.00 2.08
CA ASN A 5 -37.19 -0.63 2.11
C ASN A 5 -37.35 0.05 3.48
N GLU A 6 -38.18 -0.50 4.38
CA GLU A 6 -38.38 0.06 5.71
C GLU A 6 -37.10 -0.05 6.55
N PRO A 7 -36.59 1.04 7.15
CA PRO A 7 -35.33 1.03 7.90
C PRO A 7 -35.27 -0.02 9.02
N GLN A 8 -36.39 -0.26 9.71
CA GLN A 8 -36.48 -1.26 10.78
C GLN A 8 -36.32 -2.68 10.22
N ASN A 9 -36.96 -2.99 9.09
CA ASN A 9 -36.84 -4.29 8.44
C ASN A 9 -35.43 -4.52 7.90
N LEU A 10 -34.80 -3.49 7.30
CA LEU A 10 -33.41 -3.55 6.86
C LEU A 10 -32.45 -3.77 8.04
N GLN A 11 -32.71 -3.19 9.21
CA GLN A 11 -31.92 -3.42 10.41
C GLN A 11 -32.04 -4.88 10.91
N ILE A 12 -33.27 -5.41 10.98
CA ILE A 12 -33.52 -6.81 11.39
C ILE A 12 -32.82 -7.78 10.42
N LEU A 13 -32.92 -7.52 9.12
CA LEU A 13 -32.26 -8.34 8.10
C LEU A 13 -30.73 -8.28 8.23
N TYR A 14 -30.17 -7.11 8.52
CA TYR A 14 -28.73 -6.90 8.70
C TYR A 14 -28.18 -7.76 9.85
N GLU A 15 -28.84 -7.72 11.01
CA GLU A 15 -28.46 -8.53 12.18
C GLU A 15 -28.66 -10.03 11.94
N SER A 16 -29.65 -10.41 11.15
CA SER A 16 -29.88 -11.81 10.76
C SER A 16 -28.76 -12.32 9.83
N LEU A 17 -28.35 -11.53 8.83
CA LEU A 17 -27.28 -11.89 7.90
C LEU A 17 -25.91 -11.98 8.57
N GLU A 18 -25.64 -11.15 9.58
CA GLU A 18 -24.39 -11.19 10.34
C GLU A 18 -24.10 -12.57 10.93
N LYS A 19 -25.14 -13.26 11.42
CA LYS A 19 -25.06 -14.61 12.00
C LYS A 19 -24.74 -15.71 10.98
N SER A 20 -24.77 -15.38 9.69
CA SER A 20 -24.51 -16.30 8.57
C SER A 20 -23.26 -15.93 7.78
N ILE A 21 -22.36 -15.15 8.39
CA ILE A 21 -20.99 -14.93 7.86
C ILE A 21 -20.18 -16.23 8.06
N PRO A 22 -19.40 -16.68 7.06
CA PRO A 22 -19.00 -15.96 5.84
C PRO A 22 -19.93 -16.10 4.63
N GLU A 23 -20.94 -16.95 4.65
CA GLU A 23 -21.80 -17.25 3.50
C GLU A 23 -22.62 -16.03 3.03
N SER A 24 -23.03 -15.17 3.95
CA SER A 24 -23.85 -13.98 3.68
C SER A 24 -23.05 -12.74 3.25
N TYR A 25 -21.72 -12.80 3.24
CA TYR A 25 -20.84 -11.63 3.24
C TYR A 25 -21.14 -10.60 2.14
N LYS A 26 -21.43 -11.07 0.92
CA LYS A 26 -21.77 -10.22 -0.23
C LYS A 26 -23.07 -9.44 -0.02
N VAL A 27 -24.12 -10.12 0.46
CA VAL A 27 -25.42 -9.50 0.75
C VAL A 27 -25.33 -8.60 1.98
N TYR A 28 -24.62 -9.04 3.02
CA TYR A 28 -24.37 -8.26 4.24
C TYR A 28 -23.69 -6.92 3.92
N GLY A 29 -22.63 -6.93 3.10
CA GLY A 29 -21.95 -5.72 2.64
C GLY A 29 -22.84 -4.80 1.79
N ALA A 30 -23.62 -5.38 0.87
CA ALA A 30 -24.58 -4.59 0.09
C ALA A 30 -25.63 -3.91 0.99
N LEU A 31 -26.16 -4.64 1.98
CA LEU A 31 -27.14 -4.10 2.91
C LEU A 31 -26.55 -3.01 3.83
N PHE A 32 -25.27 -3.15 4.22
CA PHE A 32 -24.54 -2.07 4.89
C PHE A 32 -24.57 -0.79 4.04
N HIS A 33 -24.23 -0.87 2.75
CA HIS A 33 -24.28 0.30 1.87
C HIS A 33 -25.69 0.86 1.70
N ILE A 34 -26.71 0.00 1.57
CA ILE A 34 -28.11 0.43 1.45
C ILE A 34 -28.55 1.23 2.68
N LYS A 35 -28.17 0.79 3.88
CA LYS A 35 -28.46 1.53 5.12
C LYS A 35 -27.65 2.83 5.23
N ASN A 36 -26.47 2.88 4.61
CA ASN A 36 -25.56 4.03 4.66
C ASN A 36 -25.55 4.78 3.31
N LYS A 37 -26.60 5.58 3.06
CA LYS A 37 -26.76 6.47 1.89
C LYS A 37 -27.01 5.78 0.53
N ASN A 38 -26.83 4.45 0.43
CA ASN A 38 -27.11 3.65 -0.77
C ASN A 38 -26.53 4.23 -2.08
N PRO A 39 -25.21 4.44 -2.18
CA PRO A 39 -24.59 5.17 -3.30
C PRO A 39 -24.78 4.51 -4.66
N PHE A 40 -25.03 3.20 -4.70
CA PHE A 40 -25.27 2.42 -5.93
C PHE A 40 -26.76 2.17 -6.20
N ASN A 41 -27.66 2.85 -5.48
CA ASN A 41 -29.12 2.74 -5.63
C ASN A 41 -29.61 1.28 -5.68
N LEU A 42 -29.10 0.45 -4.78
CA LEU A 42 -29.48 -0.96 -4.67
C LEU A 42 -30.84 -1.10 -3.98
N GLU A 43 -31.54 -2.20 -4.27
CA GLU A 43 -32.73 -2.66 -3.56
C GLU A 43 -32.52 -4.08 -3.00
N VAL A 44 -33.30 -4.43 -1.98
CA VAL A 44 -33.25 -5.75 -1.33
C VAL A 44 -34.55 -6.48 -1.58
N LEU A 45 -34.44 -7.68 -2.13
CA LEU A 45 -35.53 -8.60 -2.36
C LEU A 45 -35.42 -9.79 -1.41
N VAL A 46 -36.53 -10.16 -0.78
CA VAL A 46 -36.65 -11.39 0.02
C VAL A 46 -37.79 -12.26 -0.49
N ASP A 47 -37.73 -13.56 -0.25
CA ASP A 47 -38.81 -14.50 -0.61
C ASP A 47 -40.00 -14.42 0.35
N ALA A 48 -39.74 -14.20 1.65
CA ALA A 48 -40.73 -13.98 2.69
C ALA A 48 -40.23 -12.95 3.72
N TRP A 49 -41.12 -12.35 4.51
CA TRP A 49 -40.76 -11.47 5.61
C TRP A 49 -41.66 -11.71 6.83
N PRO A 50 -41.13 -11.78 8.06
CA PRO A 50 -39.71 -11.67 8.45
C PRO A 50 -38.89 -12.95 8.25
N ASP A 51 -39.53 -14.10 8.04
CA ASP A 51 -38.90 -15.42 8.01
C ASP A 51 -38.30 -15.80 6.64
N TYR A 52 -37.55 -14.89 6.04
CA TYR A 52 -36.92 -15.07 4.73
C TYR A 52 -36.01 -16.32 4.70
N GLN A 53 -36.00 -17.00 3.55
CA GLN A 53 -34.98 -18.00 3.22
C GLN A 53 -33.98 -17.46 2.22
N ILE A 54 -34.39 -16.64 1.26
CA ILE A 54 -33.54 -16.12 0.17
C ILE A 54 -33.51 -14.60 0.23
N VAL A 55 -32.32 -14.04 0.11
CA VAL A 55 -32.08 -12.59 -0.01
C VAL A 55 -31.29 -12.33 -1.28
N ILE A 56 -31.79 -11.40 -2.08
CA ILE A 56 -31.12 -10.92 -3.28
C ILE A 56 -31.01 -9.40 -3.21
N THR A 57 -29.81 -8.86 -3.39
CA THR A 57 -29.63 -7.42 -3.64
C THR A 57 -29.25 -7.19 -5.08
N ARG A 58 -29.77 -6.12 -5.67
CA ARG A 58 -29.49 -5.70 -7.05
C ARG A 58 -29.66 -4.19 -7.17
N PRO A 59 -29.13 -3.53 -8.22
CA PRO A 59 -29.53 -2.17 -8.54
C PRO A 59 -31.03 -2.11 -8.79
N LYS A 60 -31.62 -0.96 -8.46
CA LYS A 60 -32.98 -0.66 -8.91
C LYS A 60 -33.04 -0.70 -10.44
N LYS A 61 -34.21 -1.04 -10.99
CA LYS A 61 -34.39 -1.19 -12.44
C LYS A 61 -34.04 0.08 -13.22
N GLU A 62 -34.20 1.24 -12.60
CA GLU A 62 -33.87 2.53 -13.23
C GLU A 62 -32.35 2.72 -13.44
N GLU A 63 -31.50 1.97 -12.75
CA GLU A 63 -30.04 2.01 -12.92
C GLU A 63 -29.56 1.04 -14.02
N MET A 64 -30.26 -0.07 -14.22
CA MET A 64 -29.90 -1.12 -15.19
C MET A 64 -30.38 -0.76 -16.61
N LYS A 65 -29.84 0.33 -17.17
CA LYS A 65 -30.22 0.83 -18.52
C LYS A 65 -29.36 0.30 -19.66
N ASP A 66 -28.14 -0.15 -19.36
CA ASP A 66 -27.21 -0.70 -20.34
C ASP A 66 -27.21 -2.23 -20.24
N ASP A 67 -27.78 -2.89 -21.25
CA ASP A 67 -27.89 -4.35 -21.31
C ASP A 67 -26.53 -5.05 -21.43
N LEU A 68 -25.45 -4.33 -21.73
CA LEU A 68 -24.09 -4.89 -21.84
C LEU A 68 -23.23 -4.63 -20.60
N ASP A 69 -23.66 -3.75 -19.70
CA ASP A 69 -22.91 -3.38 -18.49
C ASP A 69 -23.12 -4.38 -17.35
N HIS A 70 -22.41 -5.50 -17.45
CA HIS A 70 -22.39 -6.52 -16.40
C HIS A 70 -21.80 -6.02 -15.05
N TYR A 71 -21.15 -4.85 -14.97
CA TYR A 71 -20.70 -4.29 -13.69
C TYR A 71 -21.84 -3.61 -12.94
N THR A 72 -22.63 -2.79 -13.63
CA THR A 72 -23.83 -2.20 -13.04
C THR A 72 -24.87 -3.28 -12.78
N ASN A 73 -25.09 -4.19 -13.73
CA ASN A 73 -26.04 -5.29 -13.65
C ASN A 73 -25.55 -6.42 -12.70
N THR A 74 -25.32 -6.12 -11.42
CA THR A 74 -24.80 -7.08 -10.45
C THR A 74 -25.85 -7.51 -9.43
N TYR A 75 -25.99 -8.81 -9.21
CA TYR A 75 -26.86 -9.43 -8.23
C TYR A 75 -26.03 -10.10 -7.13
N HIS A 76 -26.38 -9.89 -5.87
CA HIS A 76 -25.76 -10.59 -4.73
C HIS A 76 -26.79 -11.49 -4.07
N ILE A 77 -26.42 -12.74 -3.81
CA ILE A 77 -27.38 -13.75 -3.34
C ILE A 77 -26.87 -14.41 -2.06
N PHE A 78 -27.78 -14.56 -1.11
CA PHE A 78 -27.64 -15.38 0.08
C PHE A 78 -28.90 -16.20 0.27
N THR A 79 -28.75 -17.48 0.60
CA THR A 79 -29.88 -18.34 0.92
C THR A 79 -29.64 -19.22 2.16
N LYS A 80 -30.68 -19.45 2.96
CA LYS A 80 -30.71 -20.42 4.06
C LYS A 80 -31.06 -21.84 3.57
N THR A 81 -31.80 -21.95 2.46
CA THR A 81 -32.19 -23.23 1.83
C THR A 81 -32.11 -23.17 0.30
N PHE A 82 -31.88 -24.30 -0.35
CA PHE A 82 -31.80 -24.38 -1.81
C PHE A 82 -33.11 -24.82 -2.47
N ASP A 83 -34.12 -25.21 -1.69
CA ASP A 83 -35.35 -25.85 -2.19
C ASP A 83 -36.10 -25.02 -3.24
N ASN A 84 -36.20 -23.70 -3.01
CA ASN A 84 -36.94 -22.78 -3.89
C ASN A 84 -36.03 -21.84 -4.69
N LEU A 85 -34.71 -22.03 -4.64
CA LEU A 85 -33.76 -21.09 -5.22
C LEU A 85 -33.90 -21.02 -6.75
N GLU A 86 -34.03 -22.17 -7.43
CA GLU A 86 -34.17 -22.20 -8.88
C GLU A 86 -35.43 -21.47 -9.37
N GLU A 87 -36.55 -21.63 -8.66
CA GLU A 87 -37.81 -20.95 -8.97
C GLU A 87 -37.66 -19.43 -8.82
N VAL A 88 -37.05 -18.98 -7.72
CA VAL A 88 -36.80 -17.56 -7.46
C VAL A 88 -35.88 -16.97 -8.53
N LEU A 89 -34.80 -17.66 -8.89
CA LEU A 89 -33.86 -17.24 -9.93
C LEU A 89 -34.50 -17.20 -11.31
N ALA A 90 -35.42 -18.13 -11.63
CA ALA A 90 -36.11 -18.19 -12.92
C ALA A 90 -37.14 -17.06 -13.11
N SER A 91 -37.52 -16.39 -12.02
CA SER A 91 -38.51 -15.31 -12.03
C SER A 91 -37.98 -14.04 -12.73
N PRO A 92 -38.67 -13.53 -13.76
CA PRO A 92 -38.24 -12.35 -14.53
C PRO A 92 -38.28 -11.06 -13.70
N GLN A 93 -38.99 -11.07 -12.58
CA GLN A 93 -39.02 -9.92 -11.67
C GLN A 93 -37.79 -9.85 -10.77
N VAL A 94 -36.97 -10.90 -10.72
CA VAL A 94 -35.83 -11.06 -9.79
C VAL A 94 -34.50 -10.91 -10.53
N ILE A 95 -34.30 -11.62 -11.64
CA ILE A 95 -33.13 -11.49 -12.50
C ILE A 95 -33.60 -11.21 -13.93
N ASN A 96 -33.07 -10.16 -14.54
CA ASN A 96 -33.20 -9.96 -15.97
C ASN A 96 -32.18 -10.86 -16.68
N TRP A 97 -32.64 -11.95 -17.29
CA TRP A 97 -31.79 -12.90 -18.02
C TRP A 97 -31.51 -12.48 -19.47
N GLU A 98 -32.11 -11.38 -19.93
CA GLU A 98 -31.96 -10.87 -21.30
C GLU A 98 -30.78 -9.89 -21.45
N GLN A 99 -30.08 -9.56 -20.36
CA GLN A 99 -28.93 -8.66 -20.32
C GLN A 99 -27.63 -9.40 -19.94
N ALA A 100 -26.48 -8.75 -20.11
CA ALA A 100 -25.22 -9.13 -19.49
C ALA A 100 -25.21 -8.71 -18.02
N PHE A 101 -24.90 -9.63 -17.11
CA PHE A 101 -24.93 -9.39 -15.66
C PHE A 101 -23.90 -10.24 -14.91
N GLN A 102 -23.69 -9.92 -13.64
CA GLN A 102 -22.92 -10.72 -12.70
C GLN A 102 -23.80 -11.23 -11.55
N ILE A 103 -23.56 -12.46 -11.11
CA ILE A 103 -24.09 -12.96 -9.83
C ILE A 103 -22.91 -13.25 -8.91
N GLN A 104 -22.95 -12.68 -7.71
CA GLN A 104 -21.93 -12.86 -6.68
C GLN A 104 -22.53 -13.49 -5.42
N GLY A 105 -21.82 -14.46 -4.86
CA GLY A 105 -22.19 -15.12 -3.62
C GLY A 105 -21.01 -15.88 -3.02
N CYS A 106 -21.12 -16.25 -1.75
CA CYS A 106 -20.06 -16.95 -1.01
C CYS A 106 -20.41 -18.43 -0.75
N GLN A 107 -21.58 -18.90 -1.20
CA GLN A 107 -22.06 -20.26 -0.94
C GLN A 107 -21.68 -21.23 -2.06
N GLU A 108 -21.11 -22.38 -1.71
CA GLU A 108 -20.58 -23.34 -2.68
C GLU A 108 -21.66 -23.95 -3.60
N ASN A 109 -22.85 -24.20 -3.07
CA ASN A 109 -23.96 -24.82 -3.81
C ASN A 109 -24.75 -23.83 -4.68
N LEU A 110 -24.49 -22.53 -4.57
CA LEU A 110 -25.19 -21.51 -5.37
C LEU A 110 -24.92 -21.68 -6.87
N GLY A 111 -23.69 -22.08 -7.24
CA GLY A 111 -23.28 -22.23 -8.63
C GLY A 111 -24.03 -23.33 -9.38
N GLU A 112 -24.51 -24.37 -8.71
CA GLU A 112 -25.28 -25.44 -9.35
C GLU A 112 -26.67 -24.97 -9.77
N ALA A 113 -27.41 -24.35 -8.85
CA ALA A 113 -28.73 -23.79 -9.12
C ALA A 113 -28.67 -22.72 -10.22
N ILE A 114 -27.69 -21.81 -10.16
CA ILE A 114 -27.50 -20.78 -11.19
C ILE A 114 -27.24 -21.40 -12.56
N ARG A 115 -26.37 -22.42 -12.66
CA ARG A 115 -26.08 -23.11 -13.94
C ARG A 115 -27.31 -23.78 -14.53
N LYS A 116 -28.16 -24.37 -13.69
CA LYS A 116 -29.37 -25.03 -14.16
C LYS A 116 -30.38 -24.02 -14.72
N VAL A 117 -30.59 -22.91 -14.02
CA VAL A 117 -31.48 -21.84 -14.50
C VAL A 117 -30.91 -21.15 -15.73
N SER A 118 -29.60 -20.84 -15.77
CA SER A 118 -28.98 -20.22 -16.94
C SER A 118 -29.08 -21.09 -18.20
N ALA A 119 -28.88 -22.41 -18.06
CA ALA A 119 -29.08 -23.37 -19.15
C ALA A 119 -30.53 -23.36 -19.66
N SER A 120 -31.52 -23.29 -18.76
CA SER A 120 -32.95 -23.20 -19.14
C SER A 120 -33.30 -21.89 -19.86
N LYS A 121 -32.55 -20.82 -19.59
CA LYS A 121 -32.71 -19.49 -20.20
C LYS A 121 -31.83 -19.30 -21.45
N SER A 122 -31.05 -20.32 -21.86
CA SER A 122 -30.09 -20.24 -22.96
C SER A 122 -29.02 -19.14 -22.80
N VAL A 123 -28.63 -18.84 -21.56
CA VAL A 123 -27.61 -17.82 -21.24
C VAL A 123 -26.25 -18.48 -21.07
N GLN A 124 -25.25 -17.99 -21.82
CA GLN A 124 -23.86 -18.41 -21.64
C GLN A 124 -23.33 -17.84 -20.32
N MET A 125 -22.67 -18.69 -19.52
CA MET A 125 -22.19 -18.32 -18.20
C MET A 125 -20.71 -18.70 -18.03
N ASP A 126 -19.90 -17.73 -17.63
CA ASP A 126 -18.55 -17.97 -17.14
C ASP A 126 -18.55 -18.13 -15.62
N TYR A 127 -17.95 -19.21 -15.12
CA TYR A 127 -17.83 -19.47 -13.69
C TYR A 127 -16.39 -19.30 -13.22
N THR A 128 -16.18 -18.45 -12.23
CA THR A 128 -14.88 -18.28 -11.57
C THR A 128 -15.03 -18.50 -10.06
N LYS A 129 -14.27 -19.46 -9.51
CA LYS A 129 -14.13 -19.63 -8.05
C LYS A 129 -12.87 -18.92 -7.59
N THR A 130 -13.02 -17.99 -6.65
CA THR A 130 -11.90 -17.26 -6.01
C THR A 130 -11.88 -17.50 -4.51
N ASN A 131 -10.71 -17.40 -3.88
CA ASN A 131 -10.60 -17.52 -2.43
C ASN A 131 -10.94 -16.19 -1.76
N LEU A 132 -11.89 -16.22 -0.82
CA LEU A 132 -12.16 -15.10 0.08
C LEU A 132 -11.19 -15.17 1.25
N PHE A 133 -10.40 -14.11 1.46
CA PHE A 133 -9.53 -13.97 2.62
C PHE A 133 -10.16 -12.99 3.59
N THR A 134 -10.50 -13.44 4.79
CA THR A 134 -10.93 -12.58 5.89
C THR A 134 -9.80 -12.46 6.89
N PHE A 135 -9.56 -11.25 7.41
CA PHE A 135 -8.66 -11.08 8.54
C PHE A 135 -9.36 -11.59 9.80
N ASP A 136 -8.74 -12.50 10.53
CA ASP A 136 -9.25 -12.95 11.82
C ASP A 136 -9.10 -11.81 12.85
N ILE A 137 -10.22 -11.24 13.27
CA ILE A 137 -10.27 -10.22 14.32
C ILE A 137 -10.35 -10.89 15.71
N SER A 138 -10.53 -12.21 15.79
CA SER A 138 -11.02 -12.93 16.98
C SER A 138 -10.00 -13.12 18.11
N GLU A 139 -8.72 -12.77 17.94
CA GLU A 139 -7.77 -12.78 19.07
C GLU A 139 -7.54 -11.40 19.71
N LYS A 140 -7.97 -10.29 19.10
CA LYS A 140 -7.60 -8.93 19.57
C LYS A 140 -8.59 -8.28 20.54
N PHE A 141 -9.73 -8.89 20.84
CA PHE A 141 -10.75 -8.30 21.73
C PHE A 141 -11.35 -9.25 22.77
N LYS A 142 -10.58 -10.21 23.30
CA LYS A 142 -10.93 -10.78 24.62
C LYS A 142 -10.55 -9.78 25.72
N THR A 143 -11.36 -8.75 25.91
CA THR A 143 -11.36 -8.00 27.16
C THR A 143 -12.15 -8.79 28.20
N SER A 144 -11.58 -8.85 29.40
CA SER A 144 -12.09 -9.56 30.58
C SER A 144 -13.55 -9.25 30.89
N SER A 145 -14.25 -10.28 31.38
CA SER A 145 -15.54 -10.29 32.09
C SER A 145 -16.13 -8.92 32.44
N ASP A 146 -16.99 -8.40 31.57
CA ASP A 146 -18.44 -8.37 31.79
C ASP A 146 -19.12 -7.78 30.56
N GLY A 147 -20.14 -8.48 30.08
CA GLY A 147 -21.30 -7.94 29.36
C GLY A 147 -21.08 -7.01 28.15
N ASN A 148 -21.28 -7.60 26.97
CA ASN A 148 -21.66 -6.97 25.69
C ASN A 148 -20.55 -6.25 24.89
N VAL A 149 -20.06 -6.93 23.86
CA VAL A 149 -19.40 -6.29 22.73
C VAL A 149 -20.47 -5.49 21.99
N ASN A 150 -20.41 -4.17 22.09
CA ASN A 150 -21.35 -3.30 21.39
C ASN A 150 -20.89 -3.09 19.94
N LEU A 151 -21.50 -3.83 19.00
CA LEU A 151 -21.24 -3.71 17.56
C LEU A 151 -21.49 -2.28 17.01
N MET A 152 -22.29 -1.47 17.72
CA MET A 152 -22.49 -0.05 17.40
C MET A 152 -21.23 0.81 17.69
N GLU A 153 -20.32 0.40 18.58
CA GLU A 153 -19.05 1.13 18.77
C GLU A 153 -18.06 0.90 17.61
N LEU A 154 -18.01 -0.32 17.07
CA LEU A 154 -17.26 -0.61 15.84
C LEU A 154 -17.86 0.14 14.63
N THR A 155 -19.18 0.25 14.58
CA THR A 155 -19.88 1.04 13.55
C THR A 155 -19.61 2.54 13.71
N LYS A 156 -19.50 3.07 14.94
CA LYS A 156 -19.12 4.47 15.21
C LYS A 156 -17.65 4.77 14.91
N MET A 157 -16.76 3.78 15.03
CA MET A 157 -15.37 3.91 14.59
C MET A 157 -15.21 3.91 13.06
N LEU A 158 -16.20 3.40 12.31
CA LEU A 158 -16.19 3.30 10.84
C LEU A 158 -17.11 4.32 10.14
N ASN A 159 -18.15 4.81 10.80
CA ASN A 159 -19.04 5.86 10.29
C ASN A 159 -18.62 7.24 10.85
N MET A 160 -17.61 7.82 10.21
CA MET A 160 -17.27 9.24 10.32
C MET A 160 -18.07 10.05 9.31
N ASP A 161 -19.38 10.26 9.54
CA ASP A 161 -20.15 11.24 8.75
C ASP A 161 -21.59 11.44 9.31
N GLU A 162 -21.72 12.05 10.48
CA GLU A 162 -22.99 12.70 10.89
C GLU A 162 -22.69 14.01 11.63
N ALA A 163 -22.31 15.05 10.88
CA ALA A 163 -22.41 16.43 11.33
C ALA A 163 -22.42 17.40 10.15
N SER A 164 -23.50 17.41 9.36
CA SER A 164 -23.83 18.52 8.46
C SER A 164 -25.31 18.49 8.11
N LYS A 165 -26.14 19.25 8.85
CA LYS A 165 -27.46 19.67 8.36
C LYS A 165 -27.25 20.69 7.23
N PRO A 166 -28.01 20.65 6.12
CA PRO A 166 -27.88 21.65 5.07
C PRO A 166 -28.53 22.96 5.53
N THR A 167 -27.76 24.06 5.46
CA THR A 167 -28.33 25.41 5.44
C THR A 167 -28.53 25.77 3.96
N GLU A 168 -29.75 26.15 3.60
CA GLU A 168 -30.15 26.67 2.29
C GLU A 168 -29.16 27.69 1.73
N GLN A 169 -28.73 27.50 0.47
CA GLN A 169 -28.42 28.58 -0.48
C GLN A 169 -28.31 28.07 -1.93
N GLN A 170 -28.68 28.97 -2.85
CA GLN A 170 -29.14 28.82 -4.25
C GLN A 170 -28.18 28.17 -5.29
N PRO A 171 -28.73 27.73 -6.45
CA PRO A 171 -27.98 26.97 -7.46
C PRO A 171 -26.99 27.83 -8.26
N LEU A 172 -25.74 27.37 -8.34
CA LEU A 172 -24.70 27.94 -9.22
C LEU A 172 -24.84 27.38 -10.64
N GLN A 173 -24.79 28.28 -11.62
CA GLN A 173 -24.89 27.97 -13.06
C GLN A 173 -23.63 27.28 -13.62
N PRO A 174 -23.75 26.49 -14.71
CA PRO A 174 -22.61 25.80 -15.31
C PRO A 174 -21.64 26.75 -16.02
N LEU A 175 -20.34 26.59 -15.78
CA LEU A 175 -19.25 27.31 -16.47
C LEU A 175 -19.02 26.78 -17.91
N PRO A 176 -18.48 27.60 -18.83
CA PRO A 176 -18.42 27.27 -20.25
C PRO A 176 -17.26 26.34 -20.62
N VAL A 177 -17.50 25.53 -21.64
CA VAL A 177 -16.55 24.64 -22.33
C VAL A 177 -15.58 25.48 -23.19
N TRP A 178 -14.27 25.27 -23.07
CA TRP A 178 -13.28 25.83 -24.01
C TRP A 178 -12.69 24.74 -24.93
N PRO A 179 -12.52 25.01 -26.24
CA PRO A 179 -12.11 24.01 -27.23
C PRO A 179 -10.60 23.85 -27.39
N TYR A 180 -10.23 22.64 -27.85
CA TYR A 180 -8.93 22.15 -28.26
C TYR A 180 -8.17 23.05 -29.26
N LEU A 181 -6.84 23.21 -29.07
CA LEU A 181 -5.88 23.50 -30.14
C LEU A 181 -4.55 22.76 -29.90
N THR A 182 -4.07 22.10 -30.95
CA THR A 182 -2.81 21.33 -31.10
C THR A 182 -1.62 22.20 -31.56
N PRO A 183 -0.36 21.68 -31.55
CA PRO A 183 0.85 22.46 -31.26
C PRO A 183 1.62 22.97 -32.49
N GLN A 184 2.38 24.06 -32.32
CA GLN A 184 3.42 24.48 -33.26
C GLN A 184 4.78 24.66 -32.58
N ALA A 185 5.79 24.09 -33.22
CA ALA A 185 7.20 24.08 -32.88
C ALA A 185 7.87 25.44 -33.09
N LEU A 186 8.90 25.75 -32.30
CA LEU A 186 10.05 26.57 -32.68
C LEU A 186 11.19 26.41 -31.66
N GLN A 187 12.34 25.97 -32.16
CA GLN A 187 13.71 26.06 -31.62
C GLN A 187 14.63 26.33 -32.85
N PRO A 188 15.94 26.68 -32.71
CA PRO A 188 16.75 27.02 -31.53
C PRO A 188 17.66 28.27 -31.72
N ALA A 189 18.33 28.72 -30.66
CA ALA A 189 19.66 29.36 -30.75
C ALA A 189 20.41 29.27 -29.40
N GLY A 190 21.64 28.74 -29.41
CA GLY A 190 22.59 28.76 -28.29
C GLY A 190 23.34 30.10 -28.15
N PRO A 191 24.38 30.20 -27.30
CA PRO A 191 25.60 29.39 -27.44
C PRO A 191 26.22 28.81 -26.14
N THR A 192 27.12 27.85 -26.36
CA THR A 192 27.98 27.06 -25.46
C THR A 192 29.19 27.81 -24.86
N LEU A 193 29.64 27.38 -23.66
CA LEU A 193 31.03 27.04 -23.20
C LEU A 193 31.15 27.19 -21.64
N PRO A 194 32.16 26.62 -20.92
CA PRO A 194 32.47 25.19 -20.79
C PRO A 194 32.86 24.72 -19.34
N HIS A 195 33.06 23.39 -19.20
CA HIS A 195 33.86 22.63 -18.21
C HIS A 195 33.48 22.52 -16.71
N SER A 196 33.18 21.25 -16.37
CA SER A 196 33.40 20.47 -15.14
C SER A 196 34.05 21.14 -13.93
N LEU A 197 33.35 21.09 -12.79
CA LEU A 197 33.93 21.13 -11.46
C LEU A 197 33.35 20.00 -10.60
N ASP A 198 34.25 19.18 -10.05
CA ASP A 198 33.99 18.10 -9.09
C ASP A 198 33.29 18.63 -7.81
N PRO A 199 32.20 18.01 -7.32
CA PRO A 199 31.50 18.50 -6.13
C PRO A 199 32.14 18.20 -4.76
N TRP A 200 33.30 17.53 -4.70
CA TRP A 200 33.84 17.03 -3.43
C TRP A 200 35.12 17.72 -2.97
N THR A 201 35.03 19.03 -2.72
CA THR A 201 35.99 19.77 -1.87
C THR A 201 35.30 20.82 -1.00
N LEU A 202 34.42 20.40 -0.09
CA LEU A 202 34.06 21.24 1.06
C LEU A 202 33.97 20.38 2.33
N GLN A 203 34.97 20.52 3.19
CA GLN A 203 34.95 20.07 4.59
C GLN A 203 33.99 20.96 5.41
N PRO A 204 33.41 20.46 6.51
CA PRO A 204 32.40 21.18 7.27
C PRO A 204 33.01 22.28 8.16
N ALA A 205 32.53 23.51 8.00
CA ALA A 205 32.76 24.58 8.97
C ALA A 205 31.87 24.38 10.21
N GLY A 206 32.48 24.40 11.40
CA GLY A 206 31.80 24.38 12.70
C GLY A 206 30.98 25.64 13.00
N PRO A 207 30.29 25.70 14.16
CA PRO A 207 29.16 26.60 14.36
C PRO A 207 29.62 28.04 14.66
N ALA A 208 29.08 29.01 13.93
CA ALA A 208 29.16 30.42 14.26
C ALA A 208 27.83 30.89 14.89
N LEU A 209 27.93 31.48 16.08
CA LEU A 209 26.85 32.15 16.81
C LEU A 209 26.26 33.32 15.99
N PRO A 210 24.94 33.59 16.04
CA PRO A 210 24.37 34.73 15.33
C PRO A 210 24.47 36.02 16.17
N ARG A 211 25.03 37.06 15.56
CA ARG A 211 24.83 38.46 15.97
C ARG A 211 23.47 38.94 15.48
N SER A 212 22.80 39.68 16.36
CA SER A 212 21.52 40.38 16.19
C SER A 212 21.51 41.37 15.03
N LEU A 213 20.42 41.39 14.25
CA LEU A 213 19.91 42.58 13.56
C LEU A 213 18.37 42.54 13.55
N GLY A 214 17.77 43.69 13.89
CA GLY A 214 16.34 43.91 14.11
C GLY A 214 15.51 44.10 12.84
N PRO A 215 14.26 44.60 12.97
CA PRO A 215 13.11 44.07 12.25
C PRO A 215 12.77 44.84 10.97
N ALA A 216 12.21 44.12 9.98
CA ALA A 216 11.54 44.75 8.85
C ALA A 216 10.18 44.08 8.58
N ALA A 217 9.15 44.88 8.86
CA ALA A 217 7.83 45.02 8.26
C ALA A 217 7.10 43.79 7.66
N ALA A 218 5.90 43.59 8.19
CA ALA A 218 4.83 42.72 7.74
C ALA A 218 4.32 43.03 6.33
N ALA A 219 3.99 41.98 5.59
CA ALA A 219 3.02 42.02 4.50
C ALA A 219 2.09 40.80 4.65
N ALA A 220 0.80 41.09 4.84
CA ALA A 220 -0.26 40.10 4.94
C ALA A 220 -0.61 39.53 3.56
N SER A 221 -0.91 38.23 3.50
CA SER A 221 -1.55 37.55 2.37
C SER A 221 -2.27 36.29 2.86
N PRO A 222 -3.28 35.80 2.11
CA PRO A 222 -4.59 35.47 2.66
C PRO A 222 -4.68 34.06 3.24
N ALA A 223 -5.68 33.88 4.13
CA ALA A 223 -6.01 32.64 4.80
C ALA A 223 -6.19 31.46 3.82
N LEU A 224 -5.47 30.37 4.09
CA LEU A 224 -5.67 29.07 3.45
C LEU A 224 -6.83 28.31 4.13
N PRO A 225 -7.55 27.44 3.40
CA PRO A 225 -8.68 26.69 3.91
C PRO A 225 -8.26 25.67 4.98
N PRO A 226 -9.20 25.20 5.82
CA PRO A 226 -8.86 24.35 6.96
C PRO A 226 -8.24 23.01 6.53
N SER A 227 -7.24 22.57 7.30
CA SER A 227 -6.55 21.28 7.13
C SER A 227 -7.46 20.09 7.50
N PRO A 228 -7.34 18.95 6.81
CA PRO A 228 -8.21 17.80 7.03
C PRO A 228 -7.83 17.00 8.29
N THR A 229 -8.81 16.31 8.88
CA THR A 229 -8.69 15.52 10.12
C THR A 229 -8.01 14.16 9.90
N LEU A 230 -7.66 13.50 11.01
CA LEU A 230 -6.93 12.22 11.08
C LEU A 230 -7.50 11.10 10.19
N GLU A 231 -8.81 11.06 9.89
CA GLU A 231 -9.36 10.05 8.97
C GLU A 231 -9.04 10.31 7.49
N ALA A 232 -8.89 11.57 7.08
CA ALA A 232 -8.57 11.89 5.69
C ALA A 232 -7.16 11.43 5.28
N VAL A 233 -6.25 11.37 6.26
CA VAL A 233 -4.86 10.90 6.09
C VAL A 233 -4.80 9.38 5.85
N VAL A 234 -5.71 8.62 6.47
CA VAL A 234 -5.78 7.15 6.32
C VAL A 234 -6.44 6.76 5.00
N ALA A 235 -7.42 7.53 4.53
CA ALA A 235 -8.11 7.29 3.26
C ALA A 235 -7.25 7.54 2.01
N ALA A 236 -6.28 8.48 2.06
CA ALA A 236 -5.41 8.79 0.93
C ALA A 236 -4.37 7.69 0.62
N ALA A 237 -4.06 6.82 1.58
CA ALA A 237 -3.10 5.72 1.41
C ALA A 237 -3.63 4.54 0.57
N ASP A 238 -4.96 4.44 0.39
CA ASP A 238 -5.62 3.33 -0.31
C ASP A 238 -5.70 3.54 -1.84
N GLN A 239 -5.44 4.77 -2.34
CA GLN A 239 -5.66 5.15 -3.74
C GLN A 239 -4.42 5.07 -4.66
N ALA A 240 -3.26 4.59 -4.18
CA ALA A 240 -1.98 4.68 -4.91
C ALA A 240 -1.50 3.36 -5.58
N LEU A 241 -2.37 2.64 -6.31
CA LEU A 241 -1.99 1.48 -7.13
C LEU A 241 -2.62 1.54 -8.55
N PRO A 242 -1.85 1.69 -9.64
CA PRO A 242 -2.40 1.67 -11.00
C PRO A 242 -2.52 0.24 -11.56
N GLN A 243 -3.71 -0.11 -12.10
CA GLN A 243 -3.91 -1.23 -13.04
C GLN A 243 -3.69 -0.75 -14.49
N ARG A 244 -2.90 -1.48 -15.29
CA ARG A 244 -2.85 -1.35 -16.77
C ARG A 244 -3.46 -2.58 -17.45
N ARG A 245 -4.35 -2.33 -18.41
CA ARG A 245 -4.94 -3.28 -19.39
C ARG A 245 -3.91 -3.82 -20.39
N ARG A 246 -4.22 -4.99 -20.95
CA ARG A 246 -3.63 -5.64 -22.14
C ARG A 246 -4.69 -5.63 -23.26
N GLU A 247 -4.25 -5.42 -24.49
CA GLU A 247 -4.98 -5.72 -25.73
C GLU A 247 -4.22 -6.81 -26.54
N GLU A 248 -4.95 -7.40 -27.50
CA GLU A 248 -4.93 -8.78 -28.01
C GLU A 248 -3.96 -9.12 -29.18
N ALA A 249 -4.02 -10.41 -29.58
CA ALA A 249 -3.24 -11.17 -30.57
C ALA A 249 -3.63 -10.92 -32.06
N PRO A 250 -3.07 -11.66 -33.07
CA PRO A 250 -3.72 -12.92 -33.48
C PRO A 250 -2.86 -14.05 -34.14
N ALA A 251 -3.45 -15.27 -34.12
CA ALA A 251 -3.47 -16.41 -35.10
C ALA A 251 -2.14 -17.06 -35.60
N THR A 252 -1.96 -18.38 -35.84
CA THR A 252 -2.77 -19.42 -36.52
C THR A 252 -2.30 -20.86 -36.16
N ARG A 253 -3.21 -21.85 -36.30
CA ARG A 253 -3.04 -23.34 -36.25
C ARG A 253 -2.53 -23.92 -37.61
N PRO A 254 -2.22 -25.24 -37.85
CA PRO A 254 -3.02 -26.43 -37.40
C PRO A 254 -2.37 -27.87 -37.29
N HIS A 255 -3.22 -28.84 -36.86
CA HIS A 255 -3.25 -30.33 -37.08
C HIS A 255 -2.17 -31.25 -36.45
N ALA A 256 -2.40 -32.49 -35.94
CA ALA A 256 -3.55 -33.42 -35.86
C ALA A 256 -3.27 -34.63 -34.89
N ALA A 257 -4.35 -35.31 -34.42
CA ALA A 257 -4.55 -36.77 -34.13
C ALA A 257 -3.61 -37.53 -33.12
N TRP A 258 -4.00 -38.45 -32.21
CA TRP A 258 -5.09 -39.44 -32.08
C TRP A 258 -5.35 -39.90 -30.61
N ALA A 259 -6.59 -40.35 -30.35
CA ALA A 259 -7.08 -41.52 -29.59
C ALA A 259 -6.92 -41.74 -28.05
N THR A 260 -8.10 -41.83 -27.41
CA THR A 260 -8.61 -42.75 -26.34
C THR A 260 -8.03 -42.79 -24.90
N SER A 261 -8.90 -42.36 -23.96
CA SER A 261 -9.03 -42.53 -22.48
C SER A 261 -8.39 -43.76 -21.81
N PRO A 262 -7.94 -43.72 -20.53
CA PRO A 262 -8.83 -43.47 -19.36
C PRO A 262 -8.23 -42.71 -18.16
N CYS A 263 -9.14 -42.25 -17.28
CA CYS A 263 -8.97 -41.91 -15.85
C CYS A 263 -7.58 -41.41 -15.42
N GLN A 264 -7.40 -40.09 -15.25
CA GLN A 264 -6.25 -39.57 -14.53
C GLN A 264 -6.67 -39.05 -13.16
N ASP A 265 -6.09 -39.73 -12.18
CA ASP A 265 -6.05 -39.46 -10.76
C ASP A 265 -5.81 -37.99 -10.42
N LYS A 266 -6.25 -37.61 -9.21
CA LYS A 266 -5.81 -36.40 -8.51
C LYS A 266 -4.32 -36.17 -8.77
N VAL A 267 -3.97 -35.21 -9.62
CA VAL A 267 -2.57 -34.76 -9.74
C VAL A 267 -2.21 -34.18 -8.37
N PRO A 268 -1.31 -34.80 -7.59
CA PRO A 268 -0.82 -34.16 -6.40
C PRO A 268 -0.08 -32.91 -6.89
N ALA A 269 -0.29 -31.77 -6.23
CA ALA A 269 0.54 -30.60 -6.45
C ALA A 269 2.01 -30.99 -6.19
N LYS A 270 2.74 -31.34 -7.24
CA LYS A 270 4.17 -31.60 -7.19
C LYS A 270 4.87 -30.26 -7.27
N MET A 271 5.50 -29.85 -6.17
CA MET A 271 6.60 -28.90 -6.25
C MET A 271 7.73 -29.57 -7.04
N PHE A 272 8.11 -28.95 -8.15
CA PHE A 272 9.30 -29.36 -8.88
C PHE A 272 10.53 -28.80 -8.17
N GLN A 273 11.46 -29.68 -7.79
CA GLN A 273 12.78 -29.25 -7.37
C GLN A 273 13.52 -28.79 -8.64
N LEU A 274 13.72 -27.48 -8.76
CA LEU A 274 14.47 -26.89 -9.87
C LEU A 274 15.96 -27.24 -9.67
N GLN A 275 16.38 -28.37 -10.23
CA GLN A 275 17.79 -28.73 -10.35
C GLN A 275 18.15 -28.82 -11.83
N GLY A 276 19.15 -28.03 -12.22
CA GLY A 276 19.70 -28.03 -13.57
C GLY A 276 19.77 -26.63 -14.19
N PRO A 277 20.88 -26.28 -14.84
CA PRO A 277 21.10 -24.94 -15.40
C PRO A 277 20.05 -24.54 -16.46
N GLN A 278 19.46 -25.49 -17.18
CA GLN A 278 18.45 -25.24 -18.21
C GLN A 278 17.08 -24.85 -17.64
N LEU A 279 16.67 -25.43 -16.51
CA LEU A 279 15.39 -25.10 -15.84
C LEU A 279 15.48 -23.76 -15.10
N LEU A 280 16.64 -23.46 -14.51
CA LEU A 280 16.94 -22.15 -13.95
C LEU A 280 16.96 -21.06 -15.04
N GLN A 281 17.56 -21.34 -16.21
CA GLN A 281 17.49 -20.43 -17.36
C GLN A 281 16.06 -20.23 -17.89
N MET A 282 15.22 -21.26 -17.87
CA MET A 282 13.81 -21.14 -18.27
C MET A 282 13.00 -20.28 -17.30
N LEU A 283 13.23 -20.45 -15.99
CA LEU A 283 12.63 -19.61 -14.96
C LEU A 283 13.11 -18.16 -15.09
N GLU A 284 14.41 -17.96 -15.24
CA GLU A 284 15.03 -16.65 -15.50
C GLU A 284 14.46 -15.99 -16.76
N LYS A 285 14.31 -16.73 -17.86
CA LYS A 285 13.75 -16.24 -19.13
C LYS A 285 12.26 -15.91 -19.05
N SER A 286 11.50 -16.62 -18.20
CA SER A 286 10.11 -16.29 -17.88
C SER A 286 10.00 -15.07 -16.99
N LEU A 287 10.86 -14.94 -15.97
CA LEU A 287 10.92 -13.78 -15.08
C LEU A 287 11.40 -12.52 -15.83
N ARG A 288 12.35 -12.66 -16.77
CA ARG A 288 12.82 -11.57 -17.66
C ARG A 288 11.71 -10.91 -18.47
N LYS A 289 10.58 -11.60 -18.74
CA LYS A 289 9.40 -11.02 -19.42
C LYS A 289 8.57 -10.10 -18.52
N PHE A 290 8.78 -10.15 -17.20
CA PHE A 290 8.15 -9.28 -16.19
C PHE A 290 9.13 -8.26 -15.58
N LEU A 291 10.40 -8.30 -15.99
CA LEU A 291 11.48 -7.36 -15.59
C LEU A 291 11.50 -5.95 -16.25
N PRO A 292 10.63 -5.51 -17.20
CA PRO A 292 10.83 -4.21 -17.82
C PRO A 292 10.52 -2.99 -16.95
N GLU A 293 9.59 -3.06 -15.98
CA GLU A 293 9.18 -1.84 -15.26
C GLU A 293 10.23 -1.31 -14.26
N SER A 294 10.95 -2.18 -13.55
CA SER A 294 12.01 -1.76 -12.61
C SER A 294 13.29 -1.28 -13.32
N LEU A 295 13.58 -1.84 -14.50
CA LEU A 295 14.72 -1.41 -15.34
C LEU A 295 14.43 -0.11 -16.11
N LYS A 296 13.16 0.19 -16.42
CA LYS A 296 12.76 1.49 -17.02
C LYS A 296 13.01 2.69 -16.11
N GLU A 297 13.20 2.48 -14.80
CA GLU A 297 13.45 3.56 -13.84
C GLU A 297 14.95 3.76 -13.56
N MET A 298 15.78 2.76 -13.83
CA MET A 298 17.24 2.85 -13.77
C MET A 298 17.82 3.39 -15.09
N THR A 299 17.21 4.45 -15.61
CA THR A 299 17.65 5.11 -16.87
C THR A 299 18.69 6.20 -16.64
N ASP A 300 18.86 6.65 -15.39
CA ASP A 300 19.86 7.63 -15.01
C ASP A 300 21.05 6.90 -14.38
N ASP A 301 22.13 6.73 -15.15
CA ASP A 301 23.35 6.05 -14.71
C ASP A 301 24.04 6.77 -13.53
N PHE A 302 23.62 7.98 -13.16
CA PHE A 302 24.18 8.72 -12.03
C PHE A 302 23.28 8.70 -10.78
N ASP A 303 22.09 8.09 -10.85
CA ASP A 303 21.11 8.07 -9.76
C ASP A 303 21.27 6.86 -8.83
N HIS A 304 22.10 7.02 -7.80
CA HIS A 304 22.29 6.00 -6.79
C HIS A 304 21.05 5.75 -5.89
N TYR A 305 20.04 6.63 -5.90
CA TYR A 305 18.81 6.40 -5.13
C TYR A 305 17.93 5.35 -5.83
N THR A 306 17.89 5.37 -7.16
CA THR A 306 17.16 4.37 -7.95
C THR A 306 18.00 3.15 -8.27
N ASN A 307 19.31 3.31 -8.47
CA ASN A 307 20.24 2.22 -8.81
C ASN A 307 20.66 1.44 -7.56
N THR A 308 19.68 0.82 -6.89
CA THR A 308 19.85 0.13 -5.61
C THR A 308 19.74 -1.39 -5.77
N TYR A 309 20.72 -2.12 -5.23
CA TYR A 309 20.75 -3.58 -5.22
C TYR A 309 20.70 -4.09 -3.77
N GLN A 310 19.71 -4.92 -3.46
CA GLN A 310 19.56 -5.57 -2.16
C GLN A 310 20.13 -6.99 -2.24
N ILE A 311 21.15 -7.31 -1.44
CA ILE A 311 21.86 -8.59 -1.57
C ILE A 311 21.80 -9.38 -0.27
N TYR A 312 21.37 -10.64 -0.39
CA TYR A 312 21.48 -11.65 0.65
C TYR A 312 21.97 -12.97 0.02
N SER A 313 22.93 -13.64 0.65
CA SER A 313 23.41 -14.96 0.24
C SER A 313 23.69 -15.87 1.44
N LYS A 314 23.28 -17.14 1.31
CA LYS A 314 23.70 -18.20 2.23
C LYS A 314 25.11 -18.73 1.91
N ASP A 315 25.61 -18.44 0.72
CA ASP A 315 26.97 -18.76 0.27
C ASP A 315 27.64 -17.49 -0.27
N PRO A 316 28.34 -16.72 0.59
CA PRO A 316 29.01 -15.49 0.18
C PRO A 316 30.10 -15.71 -0.87
N LYS A 317 30.73 -16.89 -0.92
CA LYS A 317 31.80 -17.18 -1.89
C LYS A 317 31.21 -17.33 -3.29
N ASN A 318 30.20 -18.19 -3.43
CA ASN A 318 29.49 -18.36 -4.69
C ASN A 318 28.81 -17.06 -5.13
N CYS A 319 28.26 -16.28 -4.19
CA CYS A 319 27.70 -14.97 -4.48
C CYS A 319 28.74 -14.03 -5.12
N GLN A 320 29.97 -13.99 -4.59
CA GLN A 320 31.04 -13.19 -5.19
C GLN A 320 31.36 -13.65 -6.62
N GLU A 321 31.52 -14.96 -6.84
CA GLU A 321 31.82 -15.51 -8.16
C GLU A 321 30.72 -15.21 -9.18
N PHE A 322 29.46 -15.40 -8.79
CA PHE A 322 28.29 -15.11 -9.61
C PHE A 322 28.18 -13.62 -9.95
N LEU A 323 28.32 -12.72 -8.99
CA LEU A 323 28.25 -11.27 -9.24
C LEU A 323 29.46 -10.75 -10.02
N GLY A 324 30.60 -11.44 -9.93
CA GLY A 324 31.82 -11.11 -10.69
C GLY A 324 31.69 -11.44 -12.17
N THR A 325 30.96 -12.51 -12.51
CA THR A 325 30.83 -13.03 -13.88
C THR A 325 29.52 -12.65 -14.56
N SER A 326 28.49 -12.29 -13.81
CA SER A 326 27.17 -11.92 -14.34
C SER A 326 27.05 -10.43 -14.68
N ASP A 327 26.08 -10.12 -15.55
CA ASP A 327 25.66 -8.75 -15.89
C ASP A 327 24.46 -8.27 -15.03
N VAL A 328 24.21 -8.93 -13.89
CA VAL A 328 23.07 -8.60 -13.00
C VAL A 328 23.23 -7.21 -12.38
N ILE A 329 24.46 -6.86 -12.01
CA ILE A 329 24.80 -5.52 -11.53
C ILE A 329 25.41 -4.75 -12.68
N ASN A 330 24.82 -3.61 -13.03
CA ASN A 330 25.41 -2.69 -13.98
C ASN A 330 26.51 -1.88 -13.30
N TRP A 331 27.73 -2.43 -13.27
CA TRP A 331 28.89 -1.78 -12.65
C TRP A 331 29.36 -0.50 -13.35
N LYS A 332 28.78 -0.15 -14.51
CA LYS A 332 29.12 1.06 -15.26
C LYS A 332 28.32 2.29 -14.82
N GLN A 333 27.42 2.14 -13.86
CA GLN A 333 26.59 3.21 -13.32
C GLN A 333 26.95 3.49 -11.85
N HIS A 334 26.58 4.68 -11.35
CA HIS A 334 26.52 4.98 -9.93
C HIS A 334 25.43 4.13 -9.30
N LEU A 335 25.80 3.32 -8.32
CA LEU A 335 24.88 2.39 -7.68
C LEU A 335 25.12 2.31 -6.19
N GLN A 336 24.13 1.79 -5.47
CA GLN A 336 24.30 1.39 -4.09
C GLN A 336 23.94 -0.09 -3.90
N ILE A 337 24.74 -0.79 -3.11
CA ILE A 337 24.46 -2.15 -2.65
C ILE A 337 24.11 -2.06 -1.17
N GLN A 338 23.04 -2.72 -0.74
CA GLN A 338 22.60 -2.76 0.65
C GLN A 338 22.47 -4.20 1.14
N SER A 339 22.90 -4.44 2.38
CA SER A 339 22.77 -5.73 3.05
C SER A 339 22.92 -5.63 4.56
N SER A 340 22.33 -6.57 5.29
CA SER A 340 22.61 -6.77 6.72
C SER A 340 23.65 -7.86 7.00
N GLN A 341 24.26 -8.44 5.96
CA GLN A 341 25.25 -9.52 6.10
C GLN A 341 26.68 -8.98 6.06
N SER A 342 27.34 -8.97 7.22
CA SER A 342 28.76 -8.60 7.33
C SER A 342 29.71 -9.52 6.56
N SER A 343 29.28 -10.75 6.23
CA SER A 343 30.04 -11.68 5.41
C SER A 343 30.18 -11.24 3.94
N LEU A 344 29.38 -10.27 3.49
CA LEU A 344 29.47 -9.71 2.14
C LEU A 344 30.47 -8.55 2.05
N ASP A 345 30.90 -7.95 3.17
CA ASP A 345 31.76 -6.77 3.18
C ASP A 345 33.03 -6.96 2.33
N GLU A 346 33.81 -8.00 2.63
CA GLU A 346 35.02 -8.34 1.89
C GLU A 346 34.70 -8.68 0.42
N LYS A 347 33.56 -9.33 0.18
CA LYS A 347 33.16 -9.81 -1.15
C LYS A 347 32.79 -8.64 -2.08
N ILE A 348 32.07 -7.65 -1.56
CA ILE A 348 31.72 -6.44 -2.31
C ILE A 348 32.97 -5.60 -2.58
N HIS A 349 33.92 -5.49 -1.64
CA HIS A 349 35.19 -4.79 -1.91
C HIS A 349 36.03 -5.50 -2.97
N ASN A 350 36.13 -6.83 -2.92
CA ASN A 350 36.82 -7.61 -3.95
C ASN A 350 36.17 -7.41 -5.33
N LEU A 351 34.83 -7.44 -5.41
CA LEU A 351 34.09 -7.17 -6.63
C LEU A 351 34.32 -5.75 -7.14
N ALA A 352 34.31 -4.76 -6.25
CA ALA A 352 34.57 -3.38 -6.61
C ALA A 352 35.96 -3.20 -7.22
N ALA A 353 36.98 -3.86 -6.65
CA ALA A 353 38.33 -3.87 -7.20
C ALA A 353 38.39 -4.55 -8.59
N ILE A 354 37.76 -5.73 -8.74
CA ILE A 354 37.71 -6.46 -10.02
C ILE A 354 37.01 -5.63 -11.11
N LYS A 355 35.91 -4.97 -10.75
CA LYS A 355 35.09 -4.16 -11.65
C LYS A 355 35.61 -2.73 -11.81
N GLN A 356 36.72 -2.39 -11.13
CA GLN A 356 37.36 -1.07 -11.19
C GLN A 356 36.37 0.05 -10.83
N VAL A 357 35.66 -0.08 -9.72
CA VAL A 357 34.76 0.95 -9.19
C VAL A 357 35.23 1.41 -7.81
N LYS A 358 35.12 2.71 -7.54
CA LYS A 358 35.33 3.27 -6.20
C LYS A 358 34.18 2.84 -5.30
N VAL A 359 34.48 2.36 -4.11
CA VAL A 359 33.47 1.96 -3.12
C VAL A 359 33.62 2.76 -1.83
N LYS A 360 32.50 3.26 -1.32
CA LYS A 360 32.40 3.86 0.02
C LYS A 360 31.39 3.07 0.83
N GLN A 361 31.83 2.47 1.93
CA GLN A 361 30.96 1.75 2.85
C GLN A 361 30.41 2.66 3.96
N SER A 362 29.14 2.48 4.30
CA SER A 362 28.50 3.02 5.50
C SER A 362 27.93 1.87 6.33
N GLN A 363 28.17 1.90 7.63
CA GLN A 363 27.67 0.90 8.58
C GLN A 363 26.82 1.57 9.66
N CYS A 364 25.55 1.20 9.73
CA CYS A 364 24.58 1.76 10.65
C CYS A 364 24.05 0.72 11.63
N ILE A 365 23.58 1.20 12.78
CA ILE A 365 22.88 0.36 13.76
C ILE A 365 21.49 0.08 13.23
N LEU A 366 21.09 -1.20 13.21
CA LEU A 366 19.76 -1.62 12.80
C LEU A 366 18.86 -1.88 14.02
N TYR A 367 17.67 -1.28 14.01
CA TYR A 367 16.63 -1.45 15.01
C TYR A 367 15.38 -2.08 14.40
N MET A 368 14.72 -2.93 15.16
CA MET A 368 13.45 -3.54 14.81
C MET A 368 12.43 -3.33 15.93
N MET A 369 11.17 -3.11 15.57
CA MET A 369 10.14 -2.81 16.59
C MET A 369 9.78 -4.09 17.36
N PRO A 370 9.46 -4.03 18.67
CA PRO A 370 9.32 -5.22 19.51
C PRO A 370 8.35 -6.27 18.98
N LYS A 371 7.19 -5.84 18.47
CA LYS A 371 6.20 -6.74 17.87
C LYS A 371 6.74 -7.42 16.62
N THR A 372 7.39 -6.66 15.72
CA THR A 372 8.04 -7.18 14.52
C THR A 372 9.14 -8.17 14.88
N ALA A 373 10.00 -7.84 15.85
CA ALA A 373 11.11 -8.67 16.28
C ALA A 373 10.62 -10.00 16.88
N ARG A 374 9.58 -9.99 17.72
CA ARG A 374 8.99 -11.22 18.25
C ARG A 374 8.41 -12.10 17.15
N ARG A 375 7.75 -11.50 16.16
CA ARG A 375 7.14 -12.22 15.04
C ARG A 375 8.18 -12.85 14.11
N LEU A 376 9.24 -12.11 13.78
CA LEU A 376 10.21 -12.50 12.75
C LEU A 376 11.48 -13.15 13.30
N LEU A 377 11.83 -12.90 14.56
CA LEU A 377 13.06 -13.35 15.22
C LEU A 377 12.78 -13.97 16.60
N PRO A 378 11.94 -15.02 16.70
CA PRO A 378 11.56 -15.62 17.98
C PRO A 378 12.73 -16.27 18.74
N SER A 379 13.86 -16.51 18.07
CA SER A 379 15.08 -17.05 18.68
C SER A 379 15.98 -15.97 19.30
N LEU A 380 15.72 -14.68 19.06
CA LEU A 380 16.53 -13.59 19.59
C LEU A 380 16.15 -13.33 21.07
N PRO A 381 17.06 -13.54 22.05
CA PRO A 381 16.74 -13.39 23.48
C PRO A 381 16.17 -12.02 23.84
N GLU A 382 16.67 -10.96 23.21
CA GLU A 382 16.21 -9.58 23.36
C GLU A 382 14.76 -9.40 22.90
N ALA A 383 14.28 -10.17 21.92
CA ALA A 383 12.89 -10.12 21.47
C ALA A 383 11.92 -10.84 22.43
N ASN A 384 12.43 -11.83 23.18
CA ASN A 384 11.64 -12.66 24.10
C ASN A 384 11.50 -12.04 25.50
N ASN A 385 12.51 -11.29 25.96
CA ASN A 385 12.52 -10.66 27.29
C ASN A 385 11.77 -9.32 27.35
N LEU A 386 11.40 -8.74 26.20
CA LEU A 386 10.62 -7.50 26.17
C LEU A 386 9.16 -7.78 26.51
N THR A 387 8.66 -7.19 27.59
CA THR A 387 7.22 -7.10 27.82
C THR A 387 6.56 -6.44 26.61
N LEU A 388 5.34 -6.85 26.22
CA LEU A 388 4.56 -6.31 25.09
C LEU A 388 4.30 -4.78 25.15
N LYS A 389 4.74 -4.13 26.23
CA LYS A 389 4.69 -2.69 26.43
C LYS A 389 5.76 -2.04 25.54
N THR A 390 5.32 -1.54 24.39
CA THR A 390 6.08 -0.53 23.66
C THR A 390 6.39 0.63 24.61
N GLY A 391 7.61 1.14 24.56
CA GLY A 391 7.97 2.29 25.37
C GLY A 391 7.08 3.47 25.01
N LYS A 392 6.62 4.22 26.00
CA LYS A 392 5.78 5.40 25.73
C LYS A 392 6.70 6.57 25.33
N PRO A 393 6.37 7.31 24.26
CA PRO A 393 7.11 8.52 23.94
C PRO A 393 6.92 9.55 25.05
N LYS A 394 7.80 10.55 25.08
CA LYS A 394 7.55 11.74 25.89
C LYS A 394 6.23 12.39 25.44
N PHE A 395 5.47 12.90 26.40
CA PHE A 395 4.30 13.70 26.11
C PHE A 395 4.71 14.95 25.32
N ILE A 396 3.92 15.30 24.31
CA ILE A 396 4.07 16.51 23.51
C ILE A 396 2.82 17.35 23.67
N ASN A 397 2.91 18.65 23.40
CA ASN A 397 1.72 19.49 23.35
C ASN A 397 0.91 19.15 22.09
N GLU A 398 -0.09 18.28 22.20
CA GLU A 398 -0.92 17.81 21.08
C GLU A 398 -1.86 18.91 20.53
N GLU A 399 -2.13 19.97 21.29
CA GLU A 399 -2.86 21.14 20.78
C GLU A 399 -1.98 21.95 19.80
N LEU A 400 -0.68 22.04 20.11
CA LEU A 400 0.30 22.77 19.31
C LEU A 400 0.84 21.95 18.14
N PHE A 401 1.01 20.64 18.34
CA PHE A 401 1.60 19.73 17.36
C PHE A 401 0.59 18.70 16.91
N LYS A 402 0.18 18.79 15.64
CA LYS A 402 -0.89 17.93 15.09
C LYS A 402 -0.29 16.86 14.19
N LEU A 403 -0.63 15.60 14.45
CA LEU A 403 -0.28 14.48 13.57
C LEU A 403 -0.97 14.61 12.21
N SER A 404 -0.21 14.46 11.13
CA SER A 404 -0.69 14.52 9.75
C SER A 404 0.19 13.65 8.82
N SER A 405 -0.06 13.68 7.52
CA SER A 405 0.81 13.10 6.49
C SER A 405 1.63 14.15 5.75
N LEU A 406 2.70 13.70 5.09
CA LEU A 406 3.41 14.54 4.14
C LEU A 406 2.67 14.54 2.81
N ASP A 407 2.37 15.74 2.31
CA ASP A 407 2.09 15.97 0.89
C ASP A 407 3.38 16.04 0.04
N VAL A 408 3.27 15.76 -1.26
CA VAL A 408 4.37 15.80 -2.25
C VAL A 408 5.05 17.17 -2.31
N THR A 409 4.33 18.25 -2.03
CA THR A 409 4.88 19.61 -1.96
C THR A 409 5.92 19.76 -0.84
N HIS A 410 5.89 18.91 0.19
CA HIS A 410 6.88 18.89 1.26
C HIS A 410 8.19 18.19 0.89
N ALA A 411 8.30 17.57 -0.29
CA ALA A 411 9.50 16.85 -0.70
C ALA A 411 10.76 17.74 -0.66
N THR A 412 10.65 19.02 -1.03
CA THR A 412 11.76 19.98 -0.95
C THR A 412 12.22 20.21 0.49
N LEU A 413 11.29 20.23 1.45
CA LEU A 413 11.61 20.37 2.87
C LEU A 413 12.33 19.13 3.39
N VAL A 414 11.81 17.94 3.08
CA VAL A 414 12.44 16.67 3.46
C VAL A 414 13.84 16.57 2.86
N ASP A 415 13.98 16.90 1.59
CA ASP A 415 15.25 16.87 0.85
C ASP A 415 16.30 17.77 1.49
N LYS A 416 15.92 18.99 1.89
CA LYS A 416 16.81 19.95 2.56
C LYS A 416 17.42 19.42 3.86
N PHE A 417 16.69 18.58 4.62
CA PHE A 417 17.13 18.07 5.92
C PHE A 417 17.62 16.64 5.89
N TRP A 418 17.46 15.94 4.76
CA TRP A 418 17.99 14.61 4.61
C TRP A 418 19.50 14.67 4.40
N HIS A 419 20.24 13.85 5.15
CA HIS A 419 21.72 13.82 5.08
C HIS A 419 22.23 13.53 3.66
N PHE A 420 21.48 12.73 2.89
CA PHE A 420 21.78 12.41 1.50
C PHE A 420 20.98 13.26 0.51
N GLY A 421 20.25 14.29 0.96
CA GLY A 421 19.42 15.13 0.09
C GLY A 421 20.18 16.30 -0.53
N GLY A 422 19.44 17.24 -1.11
CA GLY A 422 19.95 18.50 -1.65
C GLY A 422 20.23 18.48 -3.15
N ASN A 423 19.67 17.52 -3.90
CA ASN A 423 19.78 17.45 -5.36
C ASN A 423 18.47 16.99 -6.01
N GLU A 424 18.36 17.16 -7.34
CA GLU A 424 17.13 16.84 -8.06
C GLU A 424 16.74 15.35 -7.98
N ARG A 425 17.74 14.46 -7.90
CA ARG A 425 17.52 13.00 -7.83
C ARG A 425 16.99 12.60 -6.46
N SER A 426 17.57 13.11 -5.38
CA SER A 426 17.07 12.87 -4.03
C SER A 426 15.66 13.42 -3.85
N GLN A 427 15.37 14.61 -4.38
CA GLN A 427 14.01 15.16 -4.33
C GLN A 427 13.02 14.29 -5.13
N ARG A 428 13.39 13.82 -6.33
CA ARG A 428 12.55 12.91 -7.14
C ARG A 428 12.27 11.61 -6.38
N PHE A 429 13.28 11.04 -5.73
CA PHE A 429 13.15 9.84 -4.91
C PHE A 429 12.22 10.06 -3.71
N ILE A 430 12.36 11.18 -3.00
CA ILE A 430 11.49 11.55 -1.88
C ILE A 430 10.03 11.73 -2.34
N LYS A 431 9.80 12.45 -3.45
CA LYS A 431 8.46 12.62 -4.04
C LYS A 431 7.81 11.26 -4.28
N ARG A 432 8.56 10.33 -4.87
CA ARG A 432 8.10 8.97 -5.12
C ARG A 432 7.76 8.23 -3.82
N CYS A 433 8.60 8.33 -2.79
CA CYS A 433 8.32 7.70 -1.49
C CYS A 433 7.01 8.24 -0.88
N ILE A 434 6.83 9.57 -0.88
CA ILE A 434 5.61 10.22 -0.36
C ILE A 434 4.37 9.81 -1.16
N GLN A 435 4.48 9.67 -2.48
CA GLN A 435 3.36 9.27 -3.35
C GLN A 435 2.99 7.78 -3.22
N THR A 436 3.95 6.94 -2.85
CA THR A 436 3.79 5.48 -2.90
C THR A 436 3.48 4.87 -1.54
N PHE A 437 4.03 5.44 -0.46
CA PHE A 437 3.98 4.85 0.87
C PHE A 437 3.31 5.78 1.89
N PRO A 438 2.67 5.22 2.94
CA PRO A 438 2.21 6.02 4.06
C PRO A 438 3.34 6.88 4.64
N SER A 439 3.07 8.16 4.82
CA SER A 439 4.01 9.15 5.35
C SER A 439 3.40 9.87 6.55
N PHE A 440 4.26 10.30 7.48
CA PHE A 440 3.80 10.86 8.75
C PHE A 440 4.61 12.09 9.13
N CYS A 441 3.92 13.13 9.59
CA CYS A 441 4.53 14.35 10.11
C CYS A 441 3.76 14.89 11.33
N LEU A 442 4.43 15.73 12.11
CA LEU A 442 3.80 16.66 13.04
C LEU A 442 3.79 18.04 12.38
N LEU A 443 2.61 18.64 12.29
CA LEU A 443 2.44 20.03 11.93
C LEU A 443 2.65 20.92 13.15
N GLY A 444 3.39 22.01 12.97
CA GLY A 444 3.54 23.05 13.99
C GLY A 444 2.37 24.05 14.01
N PRO A 445 2.46 25.10 14.83
CA PRO A 445 1.44 26.15 14.92
C PRO A 445 1.10 26.83 13.59
N GLU A 446 2.05 26.93 12.67
CA GLU A 446 1.83 27.49 11.33
C GLU A 446 1.16 26.51 10.35
N GLY A 447 0.83 25.29 10.78
CA GLY A 447 0.25 24.25 9.94
C GLY A 447 1.23 23.59 8.98
N THR A 448 2.54 23.80 9.16
CA THR A 448 3.61 23.21 8.31
C THR A 448 4.35 22.09 9.03
N PRO A 449 4.92 21.09 8.32
CA PRO A 449 5.66 20.00 8.96
C PRO A 449 6.89 20.49 9.74
N VAL A 450 6.96 20.16 11.03
CA VAL A 450 8.08 20.49 11.93
C VAL A 450 8.89 19.26 12.35
N CYS A 451 8.29 18.07 12.27
CA CYS A 451 8.91 16.79 12.55
C CYS A 451 8.31 15.73 11.63
N TRP A 452 9.11 14.82 11.08
CA TRP A 452 8.62 13.80 10.15
C TRP A 452 9.51 12.57 10.10
N ASN A 453 8.97 11.51 9.53
CA ASN A 453 9.70 10.38 8.95
C ASN A 453 8.89 9.82 7.77
N LEU A 454 9.55 9.06 6.91
CA LEU A 454 8.90 8.41 5.78
C LEU A 454 9.50 7.03 5.55
N MET A 455 8.80 6.22 4.79
CA MET A 455 9.18 4.88 4.40
C MET A 455 9.77 4.89 3.00
N ASP A 456 10.78 4.05 2.75
CA ASP A 456 11.27 3.78 1.40
C ASP A 456 10.77 2.45 0.83
N GLN A 457 11.21 2.13 -0.38
CA GLN A 457 10.84 0.90 -1.10
C GLN A 457 11.18 -0.42 -0.40
N THR A 458 11.99 -0.40 0.66
CA THR A 458 12.32 -1.59 1.46
C THR A 458 11.42 -1.77 2.67
N GLY A 459 10.55 -0.81 2.96
CA GLY A 459 9.74 -0.80 4.18
C GLY A 459 10.45 -0.16 5.38
N GLU A 460 11.62 0.45 5.16
CA GLU A 460 12.42 1.05 6.21
C GLU A 460 11.94 2.47 6.57
N ILE A 461 11.76 2.74 7.88
CA ILE A 461 11.56 4.12 8.36
C ILE A 461 12.88 4.88 8.27
N ARG A 462 12.91 5.94 7.45
CA ARG A 462 14.10 6.75 7.18
C ARG A 462 13.73 8.20 6.80
N MET A 463 14.73 8.98 6.39
CA MET A 463 14.61 10.41 6.01
C MET A 463 13.88 11.28 7.05
N GLY A 464 13.96 10.88 8.33
CA GLY A 464 13.31 11.58 9.41
C GLY A 464 14.12 12.78 9.91
N ALA A 465 13.44 13.87 10.23
CA ALA A 465 14.07 15.05 10.79
C ALA A 465 13.13 15.79 11.75
N THR A 466 13.70 16.70 12.52
CA THR A 466 12.99 17.72 13.28
C THR A 466 13.67 19.04 13.01
N LEU A 467 12.87 20.06 12.68
CA LEU A 467 13.34 21.42 12.45
C LEU A 467 14.13 21.93 13.67
N PRO A 468 15.26 22.63 13.49
CA PRO A 468 16.17 23.03 14.57
C PRO A 468 15.48 23.68 15.77
N GLU A 469 14.57 24.61 15.52
CA GLU A 469 13.80 25.39 16.50
C GLU A 469 12.80 24.54 17.32
N TYR A 470 12.44 23.35 16.82
CA TYR A 470 11.52 22.41 17.46
C TYR A 470 12.23 21.22 18.13
N ARG A 471 13.56 21.17 18.11
CA ARG A 471 14.35 20.10 18.73
C ARG A 471 14.30 20.15 20.25
N GLY A 472 14.63 19.02 20.89
CA GLY A 472 14.69 18.90 22.36
C GLY A 472 13.34 18.68 23.05
N GLN A 473 12.22 18.79 22.33
CA GLN A 473 10.86 18.66 22.88
C GLN A 473 10.31 17.21 22.83
N GLY A 474 11.09 16.25 22.33
CA GLY A 474 10.66 14.84 22.24
C GLY A 474 9.83 14.50 20.99
N LEU A 475 9.61 15.45 20.08
CA LEU A 475 8.80 15.29 18.86
C LEU A 475 9.18 14.06 18.04
N ILE A 476 10.46 13.83 17.77
CA ILE A 476 10.91 12.67 16.97
C ILE A 476 10.58 11.33 17.62
N SER A 477 10.60 11.26 18.96
CA SER A 477 10.23 10.04 19.69
C SER A 477 8.72 9.80 19.61
N HIS A 478 7.92 10.85 19.71
CA HIS A 478 6.47 10.76 19.52
C HIS A 478 6.14 10.36 18.08
N MET A 479 6.82 10.96 17.11
CA MET A 479 6.63 10.63 15.69
C MET A 479 6.97 9.20 15.38
N LEU A 480 8.14 8.71 15.82
CA LEU A 480 8.55 7.34 15.59
C LEU A 480 7.57 6.33 16.22
N PHE A 481 7.01 6.65 17.39
CA PHE A 481 5.97 5.85 18.03
C PHE A 481 4.66 5.84 17.23
N ALA A 482 4.18 7.01 16.79
CA ALA A 482 2.96 7.13 15.98
C ALA A 482 3.08 6.37 14.65
N THR A 483 4.17 6.60 13.91
CA THR A 483 4.49 5.88 12.66
C THR A 483 4.51 4.37 12.88
N THR A 484 5.20 3.91 13.93
CA THR A 484 5.29 2.46 14.23
C THR A 484 3.92 1.85 14.48
N GLN A 485 3.04 2.51 15.24
CA GLN A 485 1.69 2.00 15.50
C GLN A 485 0.84 1.94 14.22
N ALA A 486 0.94 2.96 13.37
CA ALA A 486 0.21 2.99 12.11
C ALA A 486 0.68 1.87 11.16
N LEU A 487 1.99 1.72 10.99
CA LEU A 487 2.57 0.69 10.12
C LEU A 487 2.36 -0.73 10.64
N ASP A 488 2.38 -0.95 11.96
CA ASP A 488 2.06 -2.24 12.59
C ASP A 488 0.61 -2.66 12.29
N LYS A 489 -0.34 -1.73 12.33
CA LYS A 489 -1.75 -1.99 11.96
C LYS A 489 -1.89 -2.38 10.48
N LEU A 490 -1.06 -1.80 9.61
CA LEU A 490 -1.01 -2.10 8.18
C LEU A 490 -0.20 -3.38 7.86
N GLY A 491 0.40 -4.03 8.87
CA GLY A 491 1.11 -5.30 8.70
C GLY A 491 2.56 -5.18 8.23
N PHE A 492 3.10 -3.97 8.06
CA PHE A 492 4.49 -3.78 7.61
C PHE A 492 5.50 -4.35 8.62
N PRO A 493 6.62 -4.93 8.15
CA PRO A 493 7.76 -5.22 9.01
C PRO A 493 8.44 -3.90 9.39
N VAL A 494 8.13 -3.37 10.57
CA VAL A 494 8.66 -2.06 10.97
C VAL A 494 10.10 -2.19 11.49
N TYR A 495 11.04 -1.51 10.83
CA TYR A 495 12.43 -1.39 11.23
C TYR A 495 13.03 -0.05 10.77
N ASN A 496 14.17 0.32 11.33
CA ASN A 496 14.91 1.53 10.97
C ASN A 496 16.41 1.36 11.24
N HIS A 497 17.26 2.04 10.47
CA HIS A 497 18.68 2.18 10.82
C HIS A 497 18.99 3.59 11.35
N THR A 498 20.16 3.73 11.95
CA THR A 498 20.74 5.03 12.28
C THR A 498 22.25 4.96 12.31
N ASP A 499 22.90 6.07 11.93
CA ASP A 499 24.35 6.22 12.07
C ASP A 499 24.80 6.07 13.54
N LYS A 500 25.99 5.49 13.74
CA LYS A 500 26.58 5.22 15.07
C LYS A 500 26.83 6.50 15.88
N ALA A 501 27.00 7.66 15.22
CA ALA A 501 27.14 8.96 15.86
C ALA A 501 25.79 9.63 16.22
N ASN A 502 24.66 9.12 15.70
CA ASN A 502 23.35 9.71 15.96
C ASN A 502 22.76 9.24 17.31
N ASN A 503 23.29 9.82 18.38
CA ASN A 503 22.90 9.52 19.76
C ASN A 503 21.42 9.87 20.05
N ILE A 504 20.81 10.77 19.28
CA ILE A 504 19.42 11.19 19.45
C ILE A 504 18.47 10.04 19.10
N ILE A 505 18.65 9.42 17.93
CA ILE A 505 17.82 8.29 17.50
C ILE A 505 18.12 7.05 18.33
N GLN A 506 19.38 6.81 18.71
CA GLN A 506 19.71 5.70 19.63
C GLN A 506 18.98 5.84 20.97
N LYS A 507 18.94 7.05 21.55
CA LYS A 507 18.19 7.32 22.78
C LYS A 507 16.68 7.19 22.58
N ALA A 508 16.14 7.65 21.45
CA ALA A 508 14.71 7.49 21.12
C ALA A 508 14.34 5.99 21.00
N SER A 509 15.11 5.22 20.23
CA SER A 509 14.95 3.77 20.08
C SER A 509 15.02 3.05 21.43
N HIS A 510 15.95 3.44 22.31
CA HIS A 510 16.04 2.87 23.66
C HIS A 510 14.79 3.16 24.50
N ASN A 511 14.32 4.41 24.53
CA ASN A 511 13.13 4.81 25.28
C ASN A 511 11.85 4.14 24.76
N LEU A 512 11.78 3.86 23.45
CA LEU A 512 10.67 3.15 22.82
C LEU A 512 10.81 1.62 22.89
N HIS A 513 11.88 1.13 23.52
CA HIS A 513 12.22 -0.29 23.64
C HIS A 513 12.43 -1.00 22.30
N HIS A 514 12.91 -0.32 21.26
CA HIS A 514 13.25 -0.96 19.99
C HIS A 514 14.36 -1.99 20.18
N VAL A 515 14.25 -3.12 19.49
CA VAL A 515 15.24 -4.20 19.53
C VAL A 515 16.40 -3.82 18.62
N ARG A 516 17.59 -3.62 19.19
CA ARG A 516 18.82 -3.52 18.41
C ARG A 516 19.17 -4.89 17.86
N LEU A 517 19.33 -5.02 16.54
CA LEU A 517 19.71 -6.29 15.93
C LEU A 517 21.22 -6.55 16.09
N PRO A 518 21.63 -7.84 16.17
CA PRO A 518 23.05 -8.22 16.29
C PRO A 518 23.83 -8.08 14.97
N CYS A 519 23.20 -7.57 13.90
CA CYS A 519 23.82 -7.24 12.63
C CYS A 519 23.80 -5.74 12.38
N ASP A 520 24.76 -5.27 11.58
CA ASP A 520 24.79 -3.90 11.08
C ASP A 520 23.97 -3.80 9.79
N TRP A 521 23.40 -2.62 9.54
CA TRP A 521 22.91 -2.24 8.22
C TRP A 521 24.10 -1.70 7.41
N ASN A 522 24.35 -2.27 6.23
CA ASN A 522 25.48 -1.90 5.38
C ASN A 522 24.98 -1.31 4.07
N GLN A 523 25.66 -0.26 3.63
CA GLN A 523 25.51 0.30 2.30
C GLN A 523 26.89 0.53 1.67
N TRP A 524 27.08 0.04 0.46
CA TRP A 524 28.23 0.33 -0.38
C TRP A 524 27.78 1.22 -1.53
N GLN A 525 28.26 2.45 -1.55
CA GLN A 525 28.09 3.36 -2.68
C GLN A 525 29.23 3.10 -3.65
N CYS A 526 28.89 2.69 -4.86
CA CYS A 526 29.85 2.33 -5.90
C CYS A 526 29.77 3.36 -7.03
N VAL A 527 30.92 3.90 -7.42
CA VAL A 527 31.07 4.89 -8.50
C VAL A 527 32.09 4.37 -9.50
N PRO A 528 31.76 4.29 -10.80
CA PRO A 528 32.72 3.94 -11.85
C PRO A 528 33.97 4.82 -11.81
N LEU A 529 35.13 4.23 -12.13
CA LEU A 529 36.41 4.96 -12.16
C LEU A 529 36.56 5.87 -13.36
#